data_AF-A0A6B2DL85-F1
#
_entry.id   AF-A0A6B2DL85-F1
#
_cell.length_a   1.000
_cell.length_b   1.000
_cell.length_c   1.000
_cell.angle_alpha   90.00
_cell.angle_beta   90.00
_cell.angle_gamma   90.00
#
_symmetry.space_group_name_H-M   'P 1'
#
loop_
_entity.id
_entity.type
_entity.pdbx_description
1 polymer ?
#
loop_
_entity_poly.entity_id
_entity_poly.type
_entity_poly.pdbx_seq_one_letter_code
_entity_poly.pdbx_strand_id
1 'polypeptide(L)'
;MERTPIPDGALPTSVDPATLPAPDLDGETTRVVLTTRGIPVVVLDAYHQAVRALADSRPDCHLPLPLLAAIGKVESNHARGGQVDTGGTTLTPILGPVLDGAGSFAAIEDTDRGNLDGDPQWDRAVGPMQFIPGTWARWRSDANRDGKADPHNVFDAAQTAGSYLCATGGDLRTVDGAAAAILRYNRSAKYLDLVLAWEGVYNDGAITGLPASAEPPAPTEAPPPSMAPTTIVVVPVPTSPVTTPSIPPTSSTTDSSSQPAPTGTTTTSEPSPSSTPSLGVPTK
;
A
#
# COMPACT_ATOMS: atom_id res chain seq x y z
N MET A 1 3.90 -13.61 40.17
CA MET A 1 4.22 -12.45 39.32
C MET A 1 3.04 -12.29 38.39
N GLU A 2 2.15 -11.36 38.68
CA GLU A 2 0.96 -11.11 37.85
C GLU A 2 1.44 -10.66 36.46
N ARG A 3 1.00 -11.36 35.41
CA ARG A 3 1.23 -10.89 34.04
C ARG A 3 0.17 -9.84 33.75
N THR A 4 0.54 -8.57 33.76
CA THR A 4 -0.35 -7.49 33.31
C THR A 4 -0.86 -7.84 31.90
N PRO A 5 -2.18 -7.90 31.67
CA PRO A 5 -2.70 -8.11 30.33
C PRO A 5 -2.37 -6.87 29.51
N ILE A 6 -1.45 -7.02 28.55
CA ILE A 6 -1.24 -6.01 27.50
C ILE A 6 -2.57 -5.94 26.74
N PRO A 7 -3.19 -4.76 26.58
CA PRO A 7 -4.50 -4.66 25.95
C PRO A 7 -4.45 -5.26 24.54
N ASP A 8 -5.48 -6.03 24.19
CA ASP A 8 -5.76 -6.38 22.80
C ASP A 8 -6.03 -5.07 22.05
N GLY A 9 -4.99 -4.57 21.38
CA GLY A 9 -4.97 -3.25 20.74
C GLY A 9 -5.85 -3.19 19.49
N ALA A 10 -7.17 -3.18 19.71
CA ALA A 10 -8.11 -2.58 18.76
C ALA A 10 -7.77 -1.09 18.68
N LEU A 11 -7.51 -0.58 17.48
CA LEU A 11 -7.14 0.82 17.26
C LEU A 11 -8.23 1.75 17.81
N PRO A 12 -7.93 2.65 18.77
CA PRO A 12 -8.83 3.75 19.13
C PRO A 12 -8.75 4.84 18.05
N THR A 13 -9.91 5.29 17.57
CA THR A 13 -10.12 6.44 16.67
C THR A 13 -9.02 6.72 15.64
N SER A 14 -9.18 6.08 14.47
CA SER A 14 -8.38 6.30 13.26
C SER A 14 -8.04 7.77 12.95
N VAL A 15 -6.84 7.98 12.43
CA VAL A 15 -6.49 9.05 11.47
C VAL A 15 -7.57 9.13 10.38
N ASP A 16 -7.89 10.33 9.92
CA ASP A 16 -8.66 10.47 8.68
C ASP A 16 -7.74 10.14 7.50
N PRO A 17 -8.04 9.11 6.67
CA PRO A 17 -7.21 8.74 5.52
C PRO A 17 -7.05 9.86 4.48
N ALA A 18 -7.90 10.90 4.52
CA ALA A 18 -7.72 12.11 3.73
C ALA A 18 -6.49 12.97 4.13
N THR A 19 -5.82 12.64 5.23
CA THR A 19 -4.68 13.41 5.79
C THR A 19 -3.30 12.88 5.35
N LEU A 20 -3.24 11.74 4.64
CA LEU A 20 -1.97 11.18 4.18
C LEU A 20 -1.46 11.96 2.94
N PRO A 21 -0.23 12.50 2.95
CA PRO A 21 0.32 13.20 1.80
C PRO A 21 0.56 12.23 0.64
N ALA A 22 0.24 12.67 -0.58
CA ALA A 22 0.63 11.98 -1.79
C ALA A 22 2.15 12.15 -2.01
N PRO A 23 2.91 11.08 -2.31
CA PRO A 23 4.33 11.19 -2.60
C PRO A 23 4.56 11.71 -4.03
N ASP A 24 5.63 12.50 -4.21
CA ASP A 24 6.22 12.79 -5.52
C ASP A 24 6.73 11.50 -6.18
N LEU A 25 6.65 11.44 -7.51
CA LEU A 25 6.93 10.22 -8.31
C LEU A 25 8.14 10.40 -9.23
N ASP A 26 9.34 10.35 -8.66
CA ASP A 26 10.62 10.36 -9.37
C ASP A 26 11.47 9.12 -9.05
N GLY A 27 11.00 7.96 -9.55
CA GLY A 27 11.73 6.68 -9.46
C GLY A 27 11.08 5.57 -10.30
N GLU A 28 11.93 4.77 -10.96
CA GLU A 28 11.65 3.64 -11.86
C GLU A 28 10.20 3.08 -11.82
N THR A 29 9.40 3.44 -12.84
CA THR A 29 7.95 3.19 -12.87
C THR A 29 7.59 1.74 -13.13
N THR A 30 7.60 0.93 -12.06
CA THR A 30 6.87 -0.35 -12.04
C THR A 30 5.40 -0.06 -12.35
N ARG A 31 4.94 -0.47 -13.54
CA ARG A 31 3.62 -0.11 -14.04
C ARG A 31 2.52 -0.81 -13.23
N VAL A 32 1.95 -0.08 -12.27
CA VAL A 32 0.82 -0.56 -11.47
C VAL A 32 -0.34 -0.92 -12.40
N VAL A 33 -0.68 -2.21 -12.46
CA VAL A 33 -1.89 -2.69 -13.13
C VAL A 33 -3.03 -2.67 -12.11
N LEU A 34 -4.09 -1.93 -12.42
CA LEU A 34 -5.29 -1.85 -11.61
C LEU A 34 -6.40 -2.76 -12.17
N THR A 35 -7.21 -3.31 -11.28
CA THR A 35 -8.49 -3.94 -11.62
C THR A 35 -9.56 -2.90 -11.94
N THR A 36 -10.69 -3.33 -12.49
CA THR A 36 -11.86 -2.48 -12.83
C THR A 36 -12.38 -1.62 -11.67
N ARG A 37 -12.11 -1.99 -10.40
CA ARG A 37 -12.48 -1.22 -9.21
C ARG A 37 -11.26 -0.67 -8.43
N GLY A 38 -10.14 -0.47 -9.12
CA GLY A 38 -8.99 0.28 -8.59
C GLY A 38 -8.16 -0.45 -7.53
N ILE A 39 -8.35 -1.76 -7.33
CA ILE A 39 -7.42 -2.57 -6.54
C ILE A 39 -6.23 -2.94 -7.43
N PRO A 40 -4.97 -2.67 -7.02
CA PRO A 40 -3.78 -3.14 -7.74
C PRO A 40 -3.70 -4.67 -7.80
N VAL A 41 -3.27 -5.23 -8.92
CA VAL A 41 -3.30 -6.69 -9.15
C VAL A 41 -2.47 -7.48 -8.12
N VAL A 42 -1.26 -7.03 -7.79
CA VAL A 42 -0.40 -7.69 -6.77
C VAL A 42 -1.07 -7.68 -5.39
N VAL A 43 -1.70 -6.57 -5.02
CA VAL A 43 -2.38 -6.41 -3.73
C VAL A 43 -3.67 -7.24 -3.68
N LEU A 44 -4.38 -7.37 -4.80
CA LEU A 44 -5.54 -8.26 -4.91
C LEU A 44 -5.13 -9.73 -4.78
N ASP A 45 -4.04 -10.17 -5.40
CA ASP A 45 -3.59 -11.56 -5.28
C ASP A 45 -3.19 -11.89 -3.83
N ALA A 46 -2.55 -10.96 -3.12
CA ALA A 46 -2.31 -11.07 -1.69
C ALA A 46 -3.60 -11.26 -0.87
N TYR A 47 -4.67 -10.50 -1.14
CA TYR A 47 -5.98 -10.71 -0.50
C TYR A 47 -6.59 -12.09 -0.85
N HIS A 48 -6.51 -12.52 -2.10
CA HIS A 48 -6.97 -13.85 -2.50
C HIS A 48 -6.18 -14.98 -1.83
N GLN A 49 -4.85 -14.85 -1.73
CA GLN A 49 -3.99 -15.81 -1.02
C GLN A 49 -4.36 -15.88 0.46
N ALA A 50 -4.54 -14.74 1.12
CA ALA A 50 -4.95 -14.67 2.52
C ALA A 50 -6.30 -15.38 2.75
N VAL A 51 -7.32 -15.07 1.95
CA VAL A 51 -8.64 -15.72 2.04
C VAL A 51 -8.56 -17.22 1.78
N ARG A 52 -7.81 -17.68 0.78
CA ARG A 52 -7.61 -19.10 0.49
C ARG A 52 -6.97 -19.84 1.67
N ALA A 53 -5.84 -19.34 2.18
CA ALA A 53 -5.14 -19.95 3.32
C ALA A 53 -5.98 -19.95 4.61
N LEU A 54 -6.88 -18.98 4.79
CA LEU A 54 -7.80 -18.92 5.93
C LEU A 54 -9.02 -19.83 5.76
N ALA A 55 -9.48 -20.08 4.55
CA ALA A 55 -10.48 -21.14 4.29
C ALA A 55 -9.92 -22.53 4.65
N ASP A 56 -8.64 -22.78 4.38
CA ASP A 56 -7.97 -24.04 4.73
C ASP A 56 -7.71 -24.19 6.25
N SER A 57 -7.27 -23.11 6.91
CA SER A 57 -6.82 -23.14 8.31
C SER A 57 -7.87 -22.75 9.36
N ARG A 58 -8.92 -22.00 8.97
CA ARG A 58 -10.05 -21.56 9.80
C ARG A 58 -11.34 -21.56 8.97
N PRO A 59 -11.82 -22.72 8.50
CA PRO A 59 -12.98 -22.81 7.60
C PRO A 59 -14.23 -22.10 8.14
N ASP A 60 -14.48 -22.18 9.44
CA ASP A 60 -15.64 -21.56 10.10
C ASP A 60 -15.66 -20.02 10.04
N CYS A 61 -14.50 -19.38 9.81
CA CYS A 61 -14.39 -17.92 9.73
C CYS A 61 -15.07 -17.34 8.49
N HIS A 62 -14.99 -18.04 7.35
CA HIS A 62 -15.57 -17.64 6.07
C HIS A 62 -15.24 -16.19 5.61
N LEU A 63 -14.02 -15.69 5.89
CA LEU A 63 -13.59 -14.32 5.57
C LEU A 63 -13.93 -13.90 4.12
N PRO A 64 -14.81 -12.89 3.92
CA PRO A 64 -15.08 -12.35 2.59
C PRO A 64 -13.85 -11.64 2.00
N LEU A 65 -13.54 -11.90 0.73
CA LEU A 65 -12.55 -11.14 -0.01
C LEU A 65 -12.90 -9.63 -0.09
N PRO A 66 -14.16 -9.22 -0.33
CA PRO A 66 -14.55 -7.80 -0.29
C PRO A 66 -14.23 -7.12 1.05
N LEU A 67 -14.44 -7.81 2.19
CA LEU A 67 -14.13 -7.29 3.53
C LEU A 67 -12.63 -7.02 3.71
N LEU A 68 -11.78 -8.00 3.37
CA LEU A 68 -10.33 -7.85 3.50
C LEU A 68 -9.79 -6.74 2.58
N ALA A 69 -10.33 -6.64 1.37
CA ALA A 69 -10.02 -5.56 0.43
C ALA A 69 -10.50 -4.19 0.95
N ALA A 70 -11.68 -4.10 1.55
CA ALA A 70 -12.23 -2.88 2.12
C ALA A 70 -11.36 -2.35 3.28
N ILE A 71 -10.87 -3.23 4.15
CA ILE A 71 -9.93 -2.85 5.21
C ILE A 71 -8.64 -2.31 4.59
N GLY A 72 -7.99 -3.04 3.68
CA GLY A 72 -6.77 -2.56 3.04
C GLY A 72 -6.94 -1.29 2.17
N LYS A 73 -8.16 -1.01 1.71
CA LYS A 73 -8.54 0.27 1.08
C LYS A 73 -8.55 1.41 2.09
N VAL A 74 -9.14 1.21 3.27
CA VAL A 74 -9.25 2.22 4.32
C VAL A 74 -7.90 2.47 5.00
N GLU A 75 -7.12 1.43 5.29
CA GLU A 75 -5.85 1.55 6.03
C GLU A 75 -4.75 2.27 5.24
N SER A 76 -4.59 1.98 3.94
CA SER A 76 -3.46 2.50 3.16
C SER A 76 -3.77 2.80 1.70
N ASN A 77 -5.04 2.78 1.30
CA ASN A 77 -5.45 2.84 -0.11
C ASN A 77 -4.75 1.75 -0.95
N HIS A 78 -4.74 0.50 -0.46
CA HIS A 78 -4.05 -0.64 -1.07
C HIS A 78 -2.55 -0.39 -1.28
N ALA A 79 -1.78 -0.20 -0.21
CA ALA A 79 -0.34 0.09 -0.28
C ALA A 79 -0.03 1.34 -1.15
N ARG A 80 -0.66 2.48 -0.83
CA ARG A 80 -0.56 3.75 -1.57
C ARG A 80 -0.87 3.61 -3.07
N GLY A 81 -1.87 2.80 -3.41
CA GLY A 81 -2.26 2.51 -4.79
C GLY A 81 -1.37 1.47 -5.47
N GLY A 82 -0.77 0.55 -4.72
CA GLY A 82 0.03 -0.55 -5.26
C GLY A 82 1.50 -0.19 -5.48
N GLN A 83 2.05 0.71 -4.66
CA GLN A 83 3.48 1.05 -4.65
C GLN A 83 4.27 -0.06 -3.94
N VAL A 84 4.30 -1.22 -4.59
CA VAL A 84 5.01 -2.44 -4.15
C VAL A 84 5.94 -2.93 -5.26
N ASP A 85 6.99 -3.64 -4.88
CA ASP A 85 7.82 -4.41 -5.81
C ASP A 85 7.10 -5.68 -6.31
N THR A 86 7.80 -6.47 -7.14
CA THR A 86 7.27 -7.73 -7.70
C THR A 86 7.06 -8.84 -6.65
N GLY A 87 7.67 -8.73 -5.46
CA GLY A 87 7.44 -9.60 -4.31
C GLY A 87 6.32 -9.13 -3.38
N GLY A 88 5.73 -7.96 -3.64
CA GLY A 88 4.69 -7.35 -2.83
C GLY A 88 5.19 -6.49 -1.66
N THR A 89 6.48 -6.19 -1.58
CA THR A 89 7.04 -5.33 -0.52
C THR A 89 6.87 -3.86 -0.89
N THR A 90 6.39 -3.02 0.03
CA THR A 90 6.16 -1.58 -0.24
C THR A 90 7.46 -0.86 -0.58
N LEU A 91 7.48 -0.12 -1.69
CA LEU A 91 8.65 0.60 -2.20
C LEU A 91 9.19 1.65 -1.22
N THR A 92 8.33 2.18 -0.35
CA THR A 92 8.68 3.04 0.79
C THR A 92 7.88 2.62 2.02
N PRO A 93 8.43 2.75 3.24
CA PRO A 93 7.67 2.47 4.46
C PRO A 93 6.36 3.26 4.52
N ILE A 94 5.29 2.53 4.83
CA ILE A 94 3.97 3.08 5.16
C ILE A 94 3.88 3.08 6.68
N LEU A 95 3.92 4.27 7.28
CA LEU A 95 3.85 4.48 8.72
C LEU A 95 2.73 5.48 9.02
N GLY A 96 1.86 5.14 9.97
CA GLY A 96 0.80 5.99 10.49
C GLY A 96 1.34 7.13 11.37
N PRO A 97 0.46 7.93 11.99
CA PRO A 97 0.87 8.92 12.99
C PRO A 97 1.51 8.24 14.21
N VAL A 98 2.22 9.05 15.01
CA VAL A 98 2.69 8.66 16.33
C VAL A 98 1.49 8.53 17.28
N LEU A 99 1.49 7.48 18.11
CA LEU A 99 0.42 7.19 19.06
C LEU A 99 0.86 7.63 20.46
N ASP A 100 1.05 8.95 20.62
CA ASP A 100 1.49 9.62 21.84
C ASP A 100 0.33 10.11 22.74
N GLY A 101 -0.93 9.81 22.36
CA GLY A 101 -2.12 10.32 23.03
C GLY A 101 -2.53 11.75 22.63
N ALA A 102 -1.87 12.39 21.67
CA ALA A 102 -2.23 13.73 21.22
C ALA A 102 -3.49 13.74 20.35
N GLY A 103 -4.38 14.72 20.60
CA GLY A 103 -5.57 14.97 19.79
C GLY A 103 -6.59 13.82 19.85
N SER A 104 -6.66 13.04 18.77
CA SER A 104 -7.57 11.89 18.63
C SER A 104 -6.86 10.53 18.64
N PHE A 105 -5.54 10.52 18.81
CA PHE A 105 -4.75 9.29 18.82
C PHE A 105 -4.73 8.64 20.19
N ALA A 106 -4.57 7.32 20.20
CA ALA A 106 -4.27 6.57 21.41
C ALA A 106 -2.86 6.90 21.91
N ALA A 107 -2.61 6.66 23.20
CA ALA A 107 -1.26 6.56 23.75
C ALA A 107 -0.86 5.07 23.78
N ILE A 108 0.12 4.69 22.96
CA ILE A 108 0.67 3.32 22.89
C ILE A 108 2.20 3.43 22.97
N GLU A 109 2.75 3.18 24.16
CA GLU A 109 4.20 3.14 24.39
C GLU A 109 4.87 2.10 23.48
N ASP A 110 6.14 2.35 23.09
CA ASP A 110 6.97 1.44 22.31
C ASP A 110 6.89 -0.02 22.80
N THR A 111 6.61 -0.94 21.89
CA THR A 111 6.51 -2.37 22.18
C THR A 111 7.60 -3.24 21.54
N ASP A 112 8.46 -2.68 20.68
CA ASP A 112 9.46 -3.45 19.93
C ASP A 112 10.90 -2.88 19.93
N ARG A 113 11.12 -1.70 20.54
CA ARG A 113 12.34 -0.87 20.53
C ARG A 113 12.57 -0.10 19.23
N GLY A 114 11.50 0.38 18.60
CA GLY A 114 11.52 1.10 17.32
C GLY A 114 12.02 0.26 16.14
N ASN A 115 11.87 -1.07 16.20
CA ASN A 115 12.36 -2.01 15.18
C ASN A 115 11.51 -2.01 13.90
N LEU A 116 10.19 -1.75 13.98
CA LEU A 116 9.29 -1.76 12.83
C LEU A 116 8.92 -0.35 12.32
N ASP A 117 8.98 0.68 13.15
CA ASP A 117 8.57 2.06 12.81
C ASP A 117 9.64 3.14 13.04
N GLY A 118 10.74 2.80 13.70
CA GLY A 118 11.84 3.70 14.02
C GLY A 118 11.65 4.58 15.27
N ASP A 119 10.58 4.41 16.04
CA ASP A 119 10.30 5.22 17.24
C ASP A 119 10.51 4.41 18.54
N PRO A 120 11.54 4.72 19.36
CA PRO A 120 11.82 3.99 20.59
C PRO A 120 11.02 4.51 21.81
N GLN A 121 9.96 5.30 21.59
CA GLN A 121 9.11 5.86 22.66
C GLN A 121 7.63 5.54 22.47
N TRP A 122 7.11 5.66 21.25
CA TRP A 122 5.68 5.51 20.94
C TRP A 122 5.47 4.71 19.65
N ASP A 123 4.72 3.61 19.73
CA ASP A 123 4.36 2.78 18.57
C ASP A 123 3.63 3.62 17.50
N ARG A 124 3.91 3.33 16.23
CA ARG A 124 3.18 3.80 15.05
C ARG A 124 2.53 2.63 14.35
N ALA A 125 1.39 2.85 13.70
CA ALA A 125 0.81 1.82 12.85
C ALA A 125 1.67 1.59 11.59
N VAL A 126 2.08 0.33 11.31
CA VAL A 126 3.02 -0.05 10.25
C VAL A 126 2.37 -0.83 9.10
N GLY A 127 2.88 -0.61 7.89
CA GLY A 127 2.57 -1.42 6.71
C GLY A 127 1.22 -1.09 6.05
N PRO A 128 0.88 -1.77 4.94
CA PRO A 128 -0.32 -1.49 4.16
C PRO A 128 -1.63 -1.91 4.85
N MET A 129 -1.54 -2.66 5.96
CA MET A 129 -2.67 -3.01 6.83
C MET A 129 -2.57 -2.33 8.21
N GLN A 130 -1.66 -1.36 8.39
CA GLN A 130 -1.56 -0.45 9.54
C GLN A 130 -1.57 -1.15 10.92
N PHE A 131 -0.73 -2.17 11.08
CA PHE A 131 -0.61 -2.90 12.35
C PHE A 131 0.18 -2.12 13.40
N ILE A 132 -0.26 -2.17 14.66
CA ILE A 132 0.59 -1.77 15.79
C ILE A 132 1.69 -2.81 16.00
N PRO A 133 2.98 -2.45 16.20
CA PRO A 133 4.08 -3.38 16.44
C PRO A 133 3.75 -4.48 17.47
N GLY A 134 3.14 -4.14 18.59
CA GLY A 134 2.73 -5.10 19.63
C GLY A 134 1.61 -6.06 19.19
N THR A 135 0.80 -5.68 18.20
CA THR A 135 -0.17 -6.57 17.54
C THR A 135 0.53 -7.42 16.48
N TRP A 136 1.40 -6.83 15.65
CA TRP A 136 2.20 -7.55 14.67
C TRP A 136 3.00 -8.69 15.33
N ALA A 137 3.69 -8.41 16.44
CA ALA A 137 4.48 -9.39 17.19
C ALA A 137 3.70 -10.64 17.64
N ARG A 138 2.36 -10.54 17.78
CA ARG A 138 1.47 -11.65 18.17
C ARG A 138 0.81 -12.37 16.99
N TRP A 139 0.57 -11.68 15.88
CA TRP A 139 -0.30 -12.17 14.80
C TRP A 139 0.42 -12.42 13.47
N ARG A 140 1.62 -11.86 13.29
CA ARG A 140 2.37 -11.86 12.01
C ARG A 140 2.46 -13.23 11.36
N SER A 141 2.27 -13.24 10.05
CA SER A 141 2.37 -14.41 9.19
C SER A 141 3.42 -14.15 8.10
N ASP A 142 4.37 -15.07 7.94
CA ASP A 142 5.23 -15.16 6.75
C ASP A 142 4.43 -15.92 5.69
N ALA A 143 3.72 -15.16 4.84
CA ALA A 143 2.77 -15.66 3.88
C ALA A 143 3.39 -15.79 2.48
N ASN A 144 4.38 -14.95 2.14
CA ASN A 144 5.17 -15.11 0.93
C ASN A 144 6.17 -16.30 1.03
N ARG A 145 6.49 -16.75 2.26
CA ARG A 145 7.40 -17.86 2.61
C ARG A 145 8.88 -17.56 2.31
N ASP A 146 9.31 -16.32 2.44
CA ASP A 146 10.71 -15.92 2.29
C ASP A 146 11.56 -16.12 3.58
N GLY A 147 10.91 -16.44 4.70
CA GLY A 147 11.53 -16.63 6.01
C GLY A 147 11.41 -15.42 6.95
N LYS A 148 10.80 -14.31 6.51
CA LYS A 148 10.64 -13.07 7.28
C LYS A 148 9.21 -12.55 7.18
N ALA A 149 8.46 -12.67 8.28
CA ALA A 149 7.16 -11.99 8.41
C ALA A 149 7.35 -10.46 8.46
N ASP A 150 7.13 -9.77 7.34
CA ASP A 150 7.37 -8.33 7.15
C ASP A 150 6.05 -7.54 7.07
N PRO A 151 5.78 -6.57 7.96
CA PRO A 151 4.56 -5.78 7.88
C PRO A 151 4.51 -4.93 6.61
N HIS A 152 5.62 -4.68 5.93
CA HIS A 152 5.69 -3.97 4.66
C HIS A 152 5.46 -4.88 3.43
N ASN A 153 5.31 -6.20 3.59
CA ASN A 153 4.89 -7.07 2.50
C ASN A 153 3.36 -7.26 2.48
N VAL A 154 2.72 -7.07 1.32
CA VAL A 154 1.25 -7.14 1.22
C VAL A 154 0.69 -8.55 1.45
N PHE A 155 1.43 -9.61 1.14
CA PHE A 155 0.97 -10.98 1.37
C PHE A 155 0.92 -11.29 2.88
N ASP A 156 2.01 -10.95 3.58
CA ASP A 156 2.15 -11.11 5.02
C ASP A 156 1.14 -10.27 5.78
N ALA A 157 1.03 -8.99 5.42
CA ALA A 157 0.08 -8.06 6.01
C ALA A 157 -1.37 -8.50 5.77
N ALA A 158 -1.73 -8.94 4.57
CA ALA A 158 -3.08 -9.44 4.25
C ALA A 158 -3.44 -10.72 5.03
N GLN A 159 -2.53 -11.69 5.12
CA GLN A 159 -2.78 -12.93 5.87
C GLN A 159 -2.84 -12.69 7.38
N THR A 160 -2.02 -11.77 7.89
CA THR A 160 -2.06 -11.33 9.29
C THR A 160 -3.38 -10.63 9.61
N ALA A 161 -3.85 -9.72 8.74
CA ALA A 161 -5.14 -9.05 8.88
C ALA A 161 -6.32 -10.02 8.84
N GLY A 162 -6.34 -10.94 7.88
CA GLY A 162 -7.36 -11.99 7.83
C GLY A 162 -7.36 -12.88 9.07
N SER A 163 -6.17 -13.28 9.56
CA SER A 163 -6.04 -14.04 10.81
C SER A 163 -6.57 -13.28 12.03
N TYR A 164 -6.29 -11.98 12.11
CA TYR A 164 -6.77 -11.10 13.18
C TYR A 164 -8.30 -10.91 13.14
N LEU A 165 -8.89 -10.77 11.95
CA LEU A 165 -10.34 -10.70 11.78
C LEU A 165 -11.01 -12.02 12.21
N CYS A 166 -10.50 -13.15 11.72
CA CYS A 166 -11.01 -14.49 12.08
C CYS A 166 -10.91 -14.80 13.59
N ALA A 167 -9.99 -14.16 14.32
CA ALA A 167 -9.85 -14.34 15.76
C ALA A 167 -11.02 -13.78 16.58
N THR A 168 -11.91 -12.98 15.96
CA THR A 168 -13.18 -12.55 16.55
C THR A 168 -14.13 -13.73 16.79
N GLY A 169 -13.98 -14.80 15.99
CA GLY A 169 -14.88 -15.95 15.97
C GLY A 169 -16.18 -15.67 15.20
N GLY A 170 -16.93 -16.75 14.93
CA GLY A 170 -18.15 -16.69 14.10
C GLY A 170 -17.87 -16.61 12.60
N ASP A 171 -18.95 -16.38 11.84
CA ASP A 171 -18.94 -16.34 10.37
C ASP A 171 -18.93 -14.88 9.88
N LEU A 172 -17.84 -14.48 9.24
CA LEU A 172 -17.63 -13.10 8.76
C LEU A 172 -18.44 -12.74 7.51
N ARG A 173 -19.25 -13.67 6.95
CA ARG A 173 -20.26 -13.35 5.92
C ARG A 173 -21.55 -12.78 6.54
N THR A 174 -21.72 -12.90 7.86
CA THR A 174 -22.87 -12.35 8.58
C THR A 174 -22.61 -10.88 8.92
N VAL A 175 -23.65 -10.05 8.90
CA VAL A 175 -23.56 -8.62 9.24
C VAL A 175 -22.96 -8.42 10.63
N ASP A 176 -23.43 -9.19 11.61
CA ASP A 176 -22.94 -9.09 12.99
C ASP A 176 -21.49 -9.58 13.13
N GLY A 177 -21.11 -10.66 12.44
CA GLY A 177 -19.74 -11.19 12.44
C GLY A 177 -18.75 -10.22 11.79
N ALA A 178 -19.08 -9.69 10.61
CA ALA A 178 -18.29 -8.66 9.95
C ALA A 178 -18.15 -7.41 10.83
N ALA A 179 -19.26 -6.87 11.36
CA ALA A 179 -19.24 -5.68 12.21
C ALA A 179 -18.43 -5.88 13.50
N ALA A 180 -18.54 -7.05 14.14
CA ALA A 180 -17.74 -7.38 15.32
C ALA A 180 -16.24 -7.43 14.99
N ALA A 181 -15.86 -8.03 13.86
CA ALA A 181 -14.45 -8.15 13.45
C ALA A 181 -13.85 -6.79 13.04
N ILE A 182 -14.60 -5.97 12.31
CA ILE A 182 -14.21 -4.60 11.95
C ILE A 182 -14.03 -3.74 13.22
N LEU A 183 -14.95 -3.83 14.18
CA LEU A 183 -14.84 -3.12 15.47
C LEU A 183 -13.77 -3.70 16.43
N ARG A 184 -13.26 -4.91 16.16
CA ARG A 184 -12.07 -5.47 16.80
C ARG A 184 -10.79 -4.95 16.15
N TYR A 185 -10.81 -4.66 14.85
CA TYR A 185 -9.71 -4.01 14.13
C TYR A 185 -9.53 -2.55 14.59
N ASN A 186 -10.61 -1.76 14.54
CA ASN A 186 -10.64 -0.37 14.96
C ASN A 186 -11.98 -0.04 15.64
N ARG A 187 -11.95 0.43 16.88
CA ARG A 187 -13.15 0.59 17.73
C ARG A 187 -13.86 1.91 17.44
N SER A 188 -14.23 2.12 16.18
CA SER A 188 -14.83 3.37 15.68
C SER A 188 -16.03 3.08 14.77
N ALA A 189 -17.18 3.71 15.07
CA ALA A 189 -18.37 3.61 14.24
C ALA A 189 -18.14 4.17 12.82
N LYS A 190 -17.42 5.30 12.69
CA LYS A 190 -17.06 5.88 11.39
C LYS A 190 -16.20 4.94 10.55
N TYR A 191 -15.30 4.19 11.20
CA TYR A 191 -14.46 3.20 10.54
C TYR A 191 -15.31 2.00 10.07
N LEU A 192 -16.22 1.52 10.92
CA LEU A 192 -17.20 0.49 10.56
C LEU A 192 -18.02 0.88 9.33
N ASP A 193 -18.63 2.06 9.35
CA ASP A 193 -19.45 2.57 8.24
C ASP A 193 -18.62 2.68 6.94
N LEU A 194 -17.38 3.15 7.03
CA LEU A 194 -16.49 3.33 5.88
C LEU A 194 -16.01 1.98 5.30
N VAL A 195 -15.66 1.01 6.14
CA VAL A 195 -15.26 -0.33 5.68
C VAL A 195 -16.45 -1.04 5.05
N LEU A 196 -17.64 -1.02 5.66
CA LEU A 196 -18.84 -1.61 5.07
C LEU A 196 -19.25 -0.94 3.75
N ALA A 197 -19.07 0.37 3.61
CA ALA A 197 -19.29 1.07 2.35
C ALA A 197 -18.32 0.61 1.25
N TRP A 198 -17.03 0.47 1.55
CA TRP A 198 -16.06 -0.07 0.59
C TRP A 198 -16.29 -1.57 0.31
N GLU A 199 -16.74 -2.34 1.30
CA GLU A 199 -17.11 -3.74 1.11
C GLU A 199 -18.27 -3.87 0.12
N GLY A 200 -19.32 -3.06 0.26
CA GLY A 200 -20.41 -2.97 -0.72
C GLY A 200 -19.91 -2.60 -2.11
N VAL A 201 -19.07 -1.57 -2.21
CA VAL A 201 -18.39 -1.18 -3.46
C VAL A 201 -17.55 -2.31 -4.06
N TYR A 202 -17.03 -3.24 -3.25
CA TYR A 202 -16.32 -4.45 -3.67
C TYR A 202 -17.19 -5.70 -3.83
N ASN A 203 -18.44 -5.70 -3.38
CA ASN A 203 -19.40 -6.77 -3.58
C ASN A 203 -20.16 -6.60 -4.92
N ASP A 204 -20.71 -5.41 -5.17
CA ASP A 204 -21.72 -5.13 -6.23
C ASP A 204 -21.25 -5.24 -7.70
N GLY A 205 -20.01 -5.64 -7.91
CA GLY A 205 -19.36 -5.80 -9.21
C GLY A 205 -18.23 -6.83 -9.14
N ALA A 206 -18.43 -7.87 -8.31
CA ALA A 206 -17.61 -9.06 -8.04
C ALA A 206 -16.13 -8.99 -8.47
N ILE A 207 -15.19 -9.03 -7.51
CA ILE A 207 -13.75 -8.84 -7.79
C ILE A 207 -13.24 -9.95 -8.72
N THR A 208 -13.26 -9.66 -10.01
CA THR A 208 -12.89 -10.54 -11.12
C THR A 208 -11.58 -10.04 -11.69
N GLY A 209 -10.52 -10.83 -11.54
CA GLY A 209 -9.18 -10.38 -11.90
C GLY A 209 -8.16 -11.52 -11.91
N LEU A 210 -8.24 -12.39 -12.92
CA LEU A 210 -7.14 -13.26 -13.37
C LEU A 210 -7.50 -13.86 -14.75
N PRO A 211 -7.30 -13.12 -15.87
CA PRO A 211 -7.18 -13.76 -17.17
C PRO A 211 -5.84 -14.47 -17.24
N ALA A 212 -5.84 -15.72 -17.74
CA ALA A 212 -4.60 -16.37 -18.14
C ALA A 212 -3.92 -15.57 -19.26
N SER A 213 -2.59 -15.61 -19.29
CA SER A 213 -1.69 -14.90 -20.21
C SER A 213 -2.30 -14.62 -21.60
N ALA A 214 -2.56 -13.34 -21.89
CA ALA A 214 -2.92 -12.85 -23.20
C ALA A 214 -1.94 -11.75 -23.60
N GLU A 215 -1.28 -11.94 -24.74
CA GLU A 215 -0.26 -11.05 -25.30
C GLU A 215 -0.85 -9.67 -25.61
N PRO A 216 -0.13 -8.55 -25.35
CA PRO A 216 -0.69 -7.21 -25.49
C PRO A 216 -0.92 -6.84 -26.96
N PRO A 217 -2.11 -6.37 -27.36
CA PRO A 217 -2.30 -5.74 -28.66
C PRO A 217 -1.59 -4.37 -28.70
N ALA A 218 -1.07 -4.02 -29.87
CA ALA A 218 -0.34 -2.79 -30.14
C ALA A 218 -1.21 -1.52 -29.91
N PRO A 219 -0.60 -0.35 -29.58
CA PRO A 219 -1.35 0.84 -29.20
C PRO A 219 -2.03 1.51 -30.40
N THR A 220 -3.31 1.84 -30.25
CA THR A 220 -4.01 2.77 -31.12
C THR A 220 -4.33 4.06 -30.37
N GLU A 221 -3.86 5.15 -30.97
CA GLU A 221 -4.02 6.58 -30.69
C GLU A 221 -5.32 7.01 -29.96
N ALA A 222 -5.17 7.86 -28.93
CA ALA A 222 -6.29 8.41 -28.16
C ALA A 222 -6.80 9.75 -28.73
N PRO A 223 -8.12 9.98 -28.81
CA PRO A 223 -8.68 11.28 -29.20
C PRO A 223 -8.65 12.31 -28.05
N PRO A 224 -8.53 13.61 -28.35
CA PRO A 224 -8.46 14.69 -27.34
C PRO A 224 -9.83 15.01 -26.69
N PRO A 225 -9.85 15.66 -25.50
CA PRO A 225 -11.05 15.88 -24.71
C PRO A 225 -11.90 17.07 -25.20
N SER A 226 -13.23 17.01 -25.01
CA SER A 226 -14.13 18.13 -25.31
C SER A 226 -15.22 18.37 -24.24
N MET A 227 -14.96 19.42 -23.46
CA MET A 227 -15.86 20.50 -22.99
C MET A 227 -17.23 20.23 -22.33
N ALA A 228 -17.47 21.05 -21.28
CA ALA A 228 -18.72 21.25 -20.56
C ALA A 228 -19.81 21.97 -21.40
N PRO A 229 -21.09 21.97 -20.97
CA PRO A 229 -22.20 22.46 -21.79
C PRO A 229 -22.31 23.99 -21.93
N THR A 230 -22.89 24.41 -23.05
CA THR A 230 -22.93 25.76 -23.61
C THR A 230 -24.14 26.59 -23.15
N THR A 231 -23.96 27.91 -22.99
CA THR A 231 -25.05 28.90 -23.12
C THR A 231 -24.76 29.83 -24.30
N ILE A 232 -25.74 30.02 -25.19
CA ILE A 232 -25.58 30.66 -26.51
C ILE A 232 -26.01 32.13 -26.46
N VAL A 233 -25.24 33.04 -27.07
CA VAL A 233 -25.69 34.37 -27.53
C VAL A 233 -25.13 34.62 -28.93
N VAL A 234 -25.97 35.09 -29.86
CA VAL A 234 -25.66 35.24 -31.30
C VAL A 234 -25.62 36.72 -31.70
N VAL A 235 -24.58 37.14 -32.44
CA VAL A 235 -24.52 38.42 -33.18
C VAL A 235 -23.71 38.20 -34.49
N PRO A 236 -24.10 38.76 -35.67
CA PRO A 236 -23.56 38.32 -36.97
C PRO A 236 -22.33 39.08 -37.53
N VAL A 237 -21.74 38.48 -38.57
CA VAL A 237 -20.49 38.80 -39.31
C VAL A 237 -20.66 39.90 -40.38
N PRO A 238 -19.58 40.60 -40.78
CA PRO A 238 -19.34 40.86 -42.21
C PRO A 238 -17.89 40.64 -42.74
N THR A 239 -17.76 39.68 -43.68
CA THR A 239 -17.01 39.69 -44.97
C THR A 239 -15.52 40.10 -45.16
N SER A 240 -14.72 39.10 -45.63
CA SER A 240 -13.82 39.14 -46.82
C SER A 240 -12.40 39.77 -46.75
N PRO A 241 -11.45 39.48 -47.68
CA PRO A 241 -11.04 38.15 -48.20
C PRO A 241 -9.51 37.93 -48.40
N VAL A 242 -9.09 36.65 -48.46
CA VAL A 242 -7.98 36.01 -49.24
C VAL A 242 -6.67 36.77 -49.55
N THR A 243 -5.51 36.19 -49.14
CA THR A 243 -4.34 35.97 -50.06
C THR A 243 -3.32 34.93 -49.54
N THR A 244 -2.67 34.25 -50.48
CA THR A 244 -1.53 33.29 -50.38
C THR A 244 -0.83 33.35 -51.77
N PRO A 245 0.39 32.84 -52.04
CA PRO A 245 1.46 32.29 -51.19
C PRO A 245 2.88 32.90 -51.46
N SER A 246 3.92 32.47 -50.72
CA SER A 246 5.28 32.26 -51.31
C SER A 246 6.25 31.48 -50.39
N ILE A 247 7.17 30.73 -51.01
CA ILE A 247 8.36 29.98 -50.50
C ILE A 247 9.39 30.00 -51.69
N PRO A 248 10.69 29.63 -51.62
CA PRO A 248 11.72 29.41 -50.56
C PRO A 248 12.94 30.39 -50.81
N PRO A 249 14.27 30.16 -50.60
CA PRO A 249 15.03 29.00 -50.04
C PRO A 249 16.26 29.29 -49.11
N THR A 250 16.95 28.18 -48.80
CA THR A 250 18.19 27.83 -48.06
C THR A 250 19.38 28.80 -47.88
N SER A 251 20.10 28.65 -46.75
CA SER A 251 21.59 28.52 -46.57
C SER A 251 21.89 28.40 -45.05
N SER A 252 22.49 27.36 -44.42
CA SER A 252 23.77 26.62 -44.58
C SER A 252 25.02 27.30 -43.97
N THR A 253 25.56 26.76 -42.85
CA THR A 253 27.00 26.71 -42.42
C THR A 253 27.11 26.10 -40.99
N THR A 254 27.63 24.88 -40.80
CA THR A 254 29.03 24.45 -40.47
C THR A 254 29.50 24.59 -39.01
N ASP A 255 29.87 23.43 -38.44
CA ASP A 255 31.10 23.15 -37.64
C ASP A 255 31.23 23.66 -36.18
N SER A 256 31.96 22.98 -35.27
CA SER A 256 32.61 21.65 -35.32
C SER A 256 32.77 21.00 -33.93
N SER A 257 33.29 19.77 -33.92
CA SER A 257 33.57 18.91 -32.75
C SER A 257 34.73 19.39 -31.85
N SER A 258 34.78 18.94 -30.58
CA SER A 258 36.01 18.41 -29.95
C SER A 258 35.79 17.75 -28.58
N GLN A 259 36.25 16.51 -28.45
CA GLN A 259 36.54 15.79 -27.20
C GLN A 259 38.06 15.92 -26.90
N PRO A 260 38.53 15.87 -25.63
CA PRO A 260 39.23 14.65 -25.19
C PRO A 260 39.14 14.33 -23.67
N ALA A 261 39.48 13.08 -23.32
CA ALA A 261 39.89 12.60 -21.98
C ALA A 261 41.40 12.21 -22.03
N PRO A 262 42.10 11.60 -21.02
CA PRO A 262 41.68 11.06 -19.70
C PRO A 262 42.71 11.31 -18.54
N THR A 263 42.71 10.44 -17.50
CA THR A 263 43.72 10.21 -16.42
C THR A 263 43.52 11.04 -15.12
N GLY A 264 43.65 10.52 -13.88
CA GLY A 264 43.78 9.14 -13.37
C GLY A 264 44.48 9.09 -11.99
N THR A 265 43.89 8.41 -10.97
CA THR A 265 44.43 8.37 -9.58
C THR A 265 44.08 7.06 -8.82
N THR A 266 44.98 6.07 -8.89
CA THR A 266 45.58 5.25 -7.80
C THR A 266 44.79 4.67 -6.59
N THR A 267 44.81 3.32 -6.52
CA THR A 267 45.34 2.48 -5.40
C THR A 267 44.49 2.09 -4.17
N THR A 268 43.96 0.85 -4.22
CA THR A 268 44.17 -0.30 -3.29
C THR A 268 44.36 -0.09 -1.77
N SER A 269 43.52 -0.73 -0.94
CA SER A 269 43.92 -1.82 0.02
C SER A 269 42.78 -2.30 0.95
N GLU A 270 42.53 -3.61 0.97
CA GLU A 270 41.91 -4.40 2.06
C GLU A 270 42.93 -5.53 2.39
N PRO A 271 43.11 -6.02 3.65
CA PRO A 271 42.23 -7.10 4.15
C PRO A 271 42.07 -7.27 5.70
N SER A 272 40.86 -7.65 6.12
CA SER A 272 40.57 -8.77 7.08
C SER A 272 41.11 -8.75 8.57
N PRO A 273 40.96 -9.79 9.44
CA PRO A 273 40.07 -9.67 10.62
C PRO A 273 40.61 -10.13 12.00
N SER A 274 39.88 -9.77 13.09
CA SER A 274 39.99 -10.33 14.47
C SER A 274 38.90 -9.72 15.40
N SER A 275 38.48 -10.29 16.54
CA SER A 275 38.54 -11.66 17.10
C SER A 275 37.70 -11.76 18.41
N THR A 276 36.87 -12.79 18.62
CA THR A 276 36.12 -13.01 19.88
C THR A 276 37.02 -13.53 21.02
N PRO A 277 36.64 -13.31 22.30
CA PRO A 277 36.53 -14.48 23.18
C PRO A 277 35.28 -14.47 24.10
N SER A 278 34.88 -15.68 24.51
CA SER A 278 33.73 -15.97 25.37
C SER A 278 34.11 -16.10 26.85
N LEU A 279 33.35 -15.44 27.74
CA LEU A 279 33.22 -15.64 29.19
C LEU A 279 31.85 -15.05 29.60
N GLY A 280 31.02 -15.60 30.49
CA GLY A 280 31.05 -16.86 31.24
C GLY A 280 29.91 -16.83 32.27
N VAL A 281 29.15 -17.92 32.44
CA VAL A 281 28.04 -18.01 33.42
C VAL A 281 28.61 -18.19 34.84
N PRO A 282 27.99 -17.57 35.85
CA PRO A 282 27.77 -18.29 37.10
C PRO A 282 26.35 -18.15 37.66
N THR A 283 25.85 -19.30 38.13
CA THR A 283 24.60 -19.53 38.86
C THR A 283 24.54 -18.80 40.20
N LYS A 284 23.41 -18.16 40.52
CA LYS A 284 22.65 -18.43 41.77
C LYS A 284 21.23 -17.90 41.69
#